data_AF-A0A849Z6N2-F1
#
_entry.id   AF-A0A849Z6N2-F1
#
_cell.length_a   1.000
_cell.length_b   1.000
_cell.length_c   1.000
_cell.angle_alpha   90.00
_cell.angle_beta   90.00
_cell.angle_gamma   90.00
#
_symmetry.space_group_name_H-M   'P 1'
#
loop_
_entity.id
_entity.type
_entity.pdbx_description
1 polymer ?
#
loop_
_entity_poly.entity_id
_entity_poly.type
_entity_poly.pdbx_seq_one_letter_code
_entity_poly.pdbx_strand_id
1 'polypeptide(L)'
;MTVDHAMTLLGSFLQAAAILIGPILLVAAVVGTFIGVMQTATQIQEPSIAYGAKVAAIVILLLFAGPALVDRVLGYTRTCFTDVARVVR
;
A
#
# COMPACT_ATOMS: atom_id res chain seq x y z
N MET A 1 -7.95 -13.99 25.77
CA MET A 1 -6.94 -13.45 24.84
C MET A 1 -5.58 -13.53 25.53
N THR A 2 -4.73 -14.46 25.13
CA THR A 2 -3.33 -14.54 25.61
C THR A 2 -2.47 -13.55 24.83
N VAL A 3 -1.32 -13.16 25.38
CA VAL A 3 -0.39 -12.22 24.75
C VAL A 3 0.06 -12.72 23.37
N ASP A 4 0.26 -14.04 23.22
CA ASP A 4 0.64 -14.67 21.96
C ASP A 4 -0.41 -14.49 20.85
N HIS A 5 -1.70 -14.56 21.20
CA HIS A 5 -2.77 -14.30 20.25
C HIS A 5 -2.79 -12.84 19.80
N ALA A 6 -2.62 -11.88 20.71
CA ALA A 6 -2.55 -10.47 20.35
C ALA A 6 -1.37 -10.19 19.39
N MET A 7 -0.19 -10.77 19.65
CA MET A 7 0.97 -10.65 18.78
C MET A 7 0.73 -11.26 17.39
N THR A 8 0.03 -12.38 17.31
CA THR A 8 -0.31 -13.03 16.04
C THR A 8 -1.26 -12.18 15.20
N LEU A 9 -2.30 -11.59 15.82
CA LEU A 9 -3.23 -10.66 15.18
C LEU A 9 -2.52 -9.40 14.67
N LEU A 10 -1.59 -8.86 15.47
CA LEU A 10 -0.81 -7.70 15.06
C LEU A 10 0.10 -8.04 13.86
N GLY A 11 0.74 -9.21 13.88
CA GLY A 11 1.58 -9.69 12.79
C GLY A 11 0.81 -9.86 11.48
N SER A 12 -0.36 -10.49 11.52
CA SER A 12 -1.21 -10.68 10.33
C SER A 12 -1.72 -9.34 9.77
N PHE A 13 -2.10 -8.41 10.65
CA PHE A 13 -2.48 -7.05 10.27
C PHE A 13 -1.35 -6.32 9.55
N LEU A 14 -0.15 -6.29 10.14
CA LEU A 14 1.01 -5.61 9.56
C LEU A 14 1.41 -6.24 8.22
N GLN A 15 1.34 -7.55 8.11
CA GLN A 15 1.61 -8.25 6.84
C GLN A 15 0.58 -7.87 5.76
N ALA A 16 -0.71 -7.85 6.09
CA ALA A 16 -1.76 -7.44 5.17
C ALA A 16 -1.58 -5.98 4.73
N ALA A 17 -1.28 -5.08 5.67
CA ALA A 17 -1.00 -3.68 5.40
C ALA A 17 0.22 -3.53 4.49
N ALA A 18 1.33 -4.20 4.79
CA ALA A 18 2.56 -4.15 4.01
C ALA A 18 2.37 -4.63 2.56
N ILE A 19 1.62 -5.73 2.36
CA ILE A 19 1.31 -6.25 1.02
C ILE A 19 0.44 -5.26 0.23
N LEU A 20 -0.44 -4.53 0.91
CA LEU A 20 -1.34 -3.56 0.28
C LEU A 20 -0.61 -2.27 -0.12
N ILE A 21 0.17 -1.68 0.81
CA ILE A 21 0.87 -0.41 0.58
C ILE A 21 2.18 -0.59 -0.18
N GLY A 22 2.81 -1.76 -0.09
CA GLY A 22 4.10 -2.09 -0.71
C GLY A 22 4.22 -1.69 -2.18
N PRO A 23 3.32 -2.14 -3.09
CA PRO A 23 3.41 -1.78 -4.50
C PRO A 23 3.21 -0.27 -4.73
N ILE A 24 2.34 0.39 -3.97
CA ILE A 24 2.07 1.83 -4.08
C ILE A 24 3.31 2.63 -3.67
N LEU A 25 3.93 2.26 -2.54
CA LEU A 25 5.16 2.87 -2.05
C LEU A 25 6.32 2.67 -3.01
N LEU A 26 6.47 1.47 -3.58
CA LEU A 26 7.53 1.16 -4.53
C LEU A 26 7.42 2.04 -5.78
N VAL A 27 6.22 2.15 -6.35
CA VAL A 27 5.98 3.03 -7.51
C VAL A 27 6.24 4.49 -7.15
N ALA A 28 5.72 4.97 -6.03
CA ALA A 28 5.93 6.35 -5.58
C ALA A 28 7.42 6.67 -5.34
N ALA A 29 8.18 5.73 -4.80
CA ALA A 29 9.62 5.86 -4.57
C ALA A 29 10.39 5.90 -5.89
N VAL A 30 10.19 4.92 -6.77
CA VAL A 30 10.89 4.84 -8.06
C VAL A 30 10.64 6.08 -8.91
N VAL A 31 9.37 6.48 -9.07
CA VAL A 31 8.99 7.65 -9.87
C VAL A 31 9.48 8.93 -9.20
N GLY A 32 9.38 9.02 -7.88
CA GLY A 32 9.87 10.18 -7.13
C GLY A 32 11.36 10.40 -7.28
N THR A 33 12.15 9.34 -7.14
CA THR A 33 13.61 9.40 -7.32
C THR A 33 13.95 9.73 -8.77
N PHE A 34 13.31 9.08 -9.75
CA PHE A 34 13.58 9.33 -11.17
C PHE A 34 13.31 10.79 -11.56
N ILE A 35 12.14 11.32 -11.18
CA ILE A 35 11.80 12.72 -11.48
C ILE A 35 12.69 13.68 -10.69
N GLY A 36 13.02 13.38 -9.43
CA GLY A 36 13.93 14.20 -8.64
C GLY A 36 15.31 14.36 -9.29
N VAL A 37 15.87 13.27 -9.82
CA VAL A 37 17.14 13.31 -10.57
C VAL A 37 17.00 14.18 -11.83
N MET A 38 15.91 14.04 -12.59
CA MET A 38 15.65 14.88 -13.77
C MET A 38 15.50 16.36 -13.42
N GLN A 39 14.83 16.69 -12.31
CA GLN A 39 14.68 18.05 -11.82
C GLN A 39 16.03 18.67 -11.43
N THR A 40 16.91 17.90 -10.78
CA THR A 40 18.27 18.35 -10.47
C THR A 40 19.11 18.53 -11.73
N ALA A 41 19.06 17.58 -12.67
CA ALA A 41 19.87 17.59 -13.89
C ALA A 41 19.49 18.74 -14.83
N THR A 42 18.20 19.08 -14.92
CA THR A 42 17.68 20.16 -15.77
C THR A 42 17.61 21.52 -15.07
N GLN A 43 17.91 21.57 -13.77
CA GLN A 43 17.73 22.74 -12.89
C GLN A 43 16.27 23.24 -12.77
N ILE A 44 15.28 22.47 -13.23
CA ILE A 44 13.86 22.79 -13.10
C ILE A 44 13.33 22.17 -11.80
N GLN A 45 13.23 22.95 -10.73
CA GLN A 45 12.76 22.49 -9.41
C GLN A 45 11.32 22.94 -9.11
N GLU A 46 10.43 22.71 -10.08
CA GLU A 46 9.00 22.97 -9.95
C GLU A 46 8.31 21.81 -9.20
N PRO A 47 7.87 22.00 -7.94
CA PRO A 47 7.33 20.90 -7.13
C PRO A 47 6.08 20.24 -7.74
N SER A 48 5.33 20.99 -8.55
CA SER A 48 4.13 20.54 -9.26
C SER A 48 4.41 19.38 -10.23
N ILE A 49 5.58 19.37 -10.90
CA ILE A 49 5.95 18.32 -11.87
C ILE A 49 6.15 16.98 -11.16
N ALA A 50 6.91 16.98 -10.07
CA ALA A 50 7.15 15.77 -9.28
C ALA A 50 5.86 15.23 -8.65
N TYR A 51 4.99 16.12 -8.17
CA TYR A 51 3.69 15.72 -7.62
C TYR A 51 2.79 15.11 -8.70
N GLY A 52 2.61 15.79 -9.84
CA GLY A 52 1.78 15.31 -10.95
C GLY A 52 2.24 13.97 -11.51
N ALA A 53 3.55 13.80 -11.74
CA ALA A 53 4.12 12.55 -12.24
C ALA A 53 3.90 11.37 -11.27
N LYS A 54 4.11 11.60 -9.95
CA LYS A 54 3.86 10.57 -8.93
C LYS A 54 2.39 10.15 -8.90
N VAL A 55 1.46 11.11 -8.91
CA VAL A 55 0.02 10.83 -8.90
C VAL A 55 -0.38 10.03 -10.15
N ALA A 56 0.08 10.45 -11.33
CA ALA A 56 -0.21 9.73 -12.57
C ALA A 56 0.28 8.27 -12.51
N ALA A 57 1.47 8.02 -12.00
CA ALA A 57 2.01 6.68 -11.85
C ALA A 57 1.22 5.82 -10.85
N ILE A 58 0.79 6.39 -9.72
CA ILE A 58 -0.06 5.69 -8.75
C ILE A 58 -1.43 5.37 -9.36
N VAL A 59 -2.03 6.28 -10.13
CA VAL A 59 -3.29 6.03 -10.82
C VAL A 59 -3.15 4.88 -11.82
N ILE A 60 -2.07 4.85 -12.59
CA ILE A 60 -1.76 3.75 -13.52
C ILE A 60 -1.62 2.43 -12.75
N LEU A 61 -0.86 2.42 -11.66
CA LEU A 61 -0.73 1.25 -10.80
C LEU A 61 -2.10 0.77 -10.30
N LEU A 62 -2.94 1.67 -9.80
CA LEU A 62 -4.27 1.32 -9.31
C LEU A 62 -5.21 0.84 -10.42
N LEU A 63 -5.06 1.32 -11.65
CA LEU A 63 -5.84 0.83 -12.78
C LEU A 63 -5.55 -0.65 -13.06
N PHE A 64 -4.28 -1.07 -12.97
CA PHE A 64 -3.88 -2.45 -13.25
C PHE A 64 -3.93 -3.37 -12.03
N ALA A 65 -3.49 -2.89 -10.87
CA ALA A 65 -3.38 -3.67 -9.64
C ALA A 65 -4.54 -3.44 -8.65
N GLY A 66 -5.37 -2.42 -8.87
CA GLY A 66 -6.47 -2.05 -7.98
C GLY A 66 -7.42 -3.20 -7.65
N PRO A 67 -7.94 -3.97 -8.64
CA PRO A 67 -8.82 -5.10 -8.36
C PRO A 67 -8.18 -6.13 -7.42
N ALA A 68 -6.91 -6.51 -7.69
CA ALA A 68 -6.18 -7.45 -6.86
C ALA A 68 -5.92 -6.93 -5.44
N LEU A 69 -5.68 -5.62 -5.28
CA LEU A 69 -5.52 -4.99 -3.97
C LEU A 69 -6.84 -5.00 -3.19
N VAL A 70 -7.96 -4.71 -3.85
CA VAL A 70 -9.30 -4.75 -3.26
C VAL A 70 -9.65 -6.17 -2.82
N ASP A 71 -9.38 -7.18 -3.64
CA ASP A 71 -9.61 -8.59 -3.29
C ASP A 71 -8.84 -9.01 -2.03
N ARG A 72 -7.61 -8.52 -1.87
CA ARG A 72 -6.83 -8.79 -0.64
C ARG A 72 -7.44 -8.14 0.60
N VAL A 73 -7.91 -6.89 0.50
CA VAL A 73 -8.58 -6.21 1.63
C VAL A 73 -9.87 -6.93 2.01
N LEU A 74 -10.67 -7.33 1.02
CA LEU A 74 -11.90 -8.07 1.24
C LEU A 74 -11.63 -9.45 1.86
N GLY A 75 -10.60 -10.16 1.38
CA GLY A 75 -10.16 -11.44 1.94
C GLY A 75 -9.73 -11.34 3.40
N TYR A 76 -8.91 -10.33 3.73
CA TYR A 76 -8.50 -10.07 5.11
C TYR A 76 -9.71 -9.74 5.99
N THR A 77 -10.58 -8.84 5.53
CA THR A 77 -11.81 -8.45 6.25
C THR A 77 -12.70 -9.65 6.56
N ARG A 78 -12.93 -10.54 5.58
CA ARG A 78 -13.71 -11.78 5.78
C ARG A 78 -13.09 -12.69 6.84
N THR A 79 -11.76 -12.79 6.86
CA THR A 79 -11.03 -13.56 7.86
C THR A 79 -11.26 -12.99 9.26
N CYS A 80 -11.12 -11.67 9.42
CA CYS A 80 -11.38 -10.99 10.69
C CYS A 80 -12.81 -11.23 11.21
N PHE A 81 -13.83 -11.11 10.35
CA PHE A 81 -15.21 -11.38 10.77
C PHE A 81 -15.43 -12.84 11.18
N THR A 82 -14.78 -13.79 10.51
CA THR A 82 -14.83 -15.21 10.85
C THR A 82 -14.17 -15.49 12.20
N ASP A 83 -13.03 -14.86 12.48
CA ASP A 83 -12.31 -15.00 13.75
C ASP A 83 -13.12 -14.43 14.91
N VAL A 84 -13.76 -13.27 14.73
CA VAL A 84 -14.67 -12.69 15.74
C VAL A 84 -15.85 -13.62 16.00
N ALA A 85 -16.48 -14.17 14.96
CA ALA A 85 -17.60 -15.09 15.11
C ALA A 85 -17.22 -16.38 15.87
N ARG A 86 -15.97 -16.84 15.74
CA ARG A 86 -15.44 -17.99 16.48
C ARG A 86 -15.23 -17.70 17.97
N VAL A 87 -14.86 -16.47 18.33
CA VAL A 87 -14.64 -16.08 19.74
C VAL A 87 -15.95 -15.87 20.50
N VAL A 88 -17.03 -15.53 19.80
CA VAL A 88 -18.37 -15.31 20.39
C VAL A 88 -19.12 -16.61 20.66
N ARG A 89 -18.76 -17.71 19.99
CA ARG A 89 -19.25 -19.07 20.30
C ARG A 89 -18.37 -19.73 21.34
#